data_AF-B8HLI6-F1
#
_entry.id   AF-B8HLI6-F1
#
_cell.length_a   1.000
_cell.length_b   1.000
_cell.length_c   1.000
_cell.angle_alpha   90.00
_cell.angle_beta   90.00
_cell.angle_gamma   90.00
#
_symmetry.space_group_name_H-M   'P 1'
#
loop_
_entity.id
_entity.type
_entity.pdbx_description
1 polymer ?
#
loop_
_entity_poly.entity_id
_entity_poly.type
_entity_poly.pdbx_seq_one_letter_code
_entity_poly.pdbx_strand_id
1 'polypeptide(L)'
;MWVITNQLKKLFKFIRTLFAVGKPKAQRPRRGRKSTVTTLDWVIPGKVALGGLPQPDNIDLFSRENIKVVLSLCAPAEGTLPVGMEQAFYCVRLTLPDSHYSYEMSVERLSKAVDVIHQCMSRNLPIYVHCLAGIERSPTVCIAYLCRFQGLELWEAIDFVKRAHPPTCPSAAQIQIVRRYLSHVNQSGSA
;
A
#
# COMPACT_ATOMS: atom_id res chain seq x y z
N MET A 1 -7.79 -10.19 17.94
CA MET A 1 -6.37 -10.57 17.73
C MET A 1 -6.16 -11.78 16.78
N TRP A 2 -7.21 -12.53 16.41
CA TRP A 2 -7.10 -13.80 15.65
C TRP A 2 -7.22 -13.67 14.11
N VAL A 3 -7.89 -12.64 13.60
CA VAL A 3 -8.12 -12.45 12.14
C VAL A 3 -6.87 -11.95 11.40
N ILE A 4 -6.07 -11.09 12.05
CA ILE A 4 -4.87 -10.46 11.47
C ILE A 4 -3.72 -11.46 11.33
N THR A 5 -3.55 -12.34 12.32
CA THR A 5 -2.54 -13.41 12.24
C THR A 5 -2.86 -14.38 11.11
N ASN A 6 -4.13 -14.60 10.78
CA ASN A 6 -4.51 -15.49 9.71
C ASN A 6 -4.26 -14.88 8.31
N GLN A 7 -4.49 -13.57 8.13
CA GLN A 7 -4.18 -12.88 6.87
C GLN A 7 -2.67 -12.77 6.64
N LEU A 8 -1.89 -12.44 7.67
CA LEU A 8 -0.43 -12.45 7.57
C LEU A 8 0.12 -13.87 7.36
N LYS A 9 -0.38 -14.88 8.07
CA LYS A 9 0.00 -16.29 7.83
C LYS A 9 -0.39 -16.76 6.43
N LYS A 10 -1.53 -16.31 5.89
CA LYS A 10 -1.92 -16.55 4.49
C LYS A 10 -0.98 -15.85 3.52
N LEU A 11 -0.51 -14.63 3.81
CA LEU A 11 0.50 -13.92 3.03
C LEU A 11 1.80 -14.72 3.05
N PHE A 12 2.29 -15.13 4.23
CA PHE A 12 3.48 -15.97 4.36
C PHE A 12 3.35 -17.33 3.64
N LYS A 13 2.19 -18.00 3.74
CA LYS A 13 1.91 -19.26 3.04
C LYS A 13 1.84 -19.06 1.53
N PHE A 14 1.17 -18.01 1.06
CA PHE A 14 1.08 -17.65 -0.35
C PHE A 14 2.45 -17.28 -0.93
N ILE A 15 3.27 -16.51 -0.20
CA ILE A 15 4.65 -16.20 -0.60
C ILE A 15 5.47 -17.49 -0.77
N ARG A 16 5.31 -18.49 0.11
CA ARG A 16 5.97 -19.80 -0.09
C ARG A 16 5.50 -20.52 -1.35
N THR A 17 4.23 -20.39 -1.72
CA THR A 17 3.64 -21.00 -2.93
C THR A 17 4.06 -20.30 -4.23
N LEU A 18 4.31 -18.99 -4.21
CA LEU A 18 4.79 -18.24 -5.39
C LEU A 18 6.14 -18.74 -5.93
N PHE A 19 6.97 -19.36 -5.10
CA PHE A 19 8.22 -20.01 -5.53
C PHE A 19 8.02 -21.42 -6.11
N ALA A 20 6.80 -21.97 -6.10
CA ALA A 20 6.50 -23.33 -6.56
C ALA A 20 5.69 -23.39 -7.86
N VAL A 21 5.06 -22.29 -8.29
CA VAL A 21 4.19 -22.28 -9.48
C VAL A 21 4.78 -21.35 -10.54
N GLY A 22 5.15 -21.93 -11.69
CA GLY A 22 5.69 -21.22 -12.83
C GLY A 22 4.79 -20.08 -13.32
N LYS A 23 5.44 -19.05 -13.88
CA LYS A 23 4.83 -17.81 -14.39
C LYS A 23 3.54 -18.09 -15.21
N PRO A 24 2.41 -17.42 -14.94
CA PRO A 24 1.25 -17.51 -15.82
C PRO A 24 1.57 -16.93 -17.21
N LYS A 25 1.07 -17.60 -18.25
CA LYS A 25 1.24 -17.19 -19.65
C LYS A 25 0.45 -15.91 -19.91
N ALA A 26 1.14 -14.87 -20.40
CA ALA A 26 0.54 -13.61 -20.82
C ALA A 26 -0.49 -13.86 -21.95
N GLN A 27 -1.73 -13.41 -21.75
CA GLN A 27 -2.72 -13.35 -22.81
C GLN A 27 -2.60 -12.04 -23.59
N ARG A 28 -2.83 -12.11 -24.91
CA ARG A 28 -2.77 -10.95 -25.82
C ARG A 28 -3.95 -10.00 -25.55
N PRO A 29 -3.71 -8.67 -25.52
CA PRO A 29 -4.76 -7.70 -25.26
C PRO A 29 -5.77 -7.64 -26.42
N ARG A 30 -7.07 -7.56 -26.09
CA ARG A 30 -8.14 -7.26 -27.04
C ARG A 30 -8.17 -5.76 -27.33
N ARG A 31 -8.24 -5.38 -28.61
CA ARG A 31 -8.32 -3.98 -29.06
C ARG A 31 -9.68 -3.37 -28.68
N GLY A 32 -9.67 -2.34 -27.84
CA GLY A 32 -10.85 -1.50 -27.58
C GLY A 32 -10.50 -0.24 -26.76
N ARG A 33 -10.83 0.92 -27.34
CA ARG A 33 -10.79 2.32 -26.82
C ARG A 33 -9.41 2.84 -26.38
N LYS A 34 -8.99 3.98 -26.95
CA LYS A 34 -7.76 4.70 -26.56
C LYS A 34 -7.88 5.16 -25.10
N SER A 35 -7.34 4.39 -24.16
CA SER A 35 -7.12 4.87 -22.80
C SER A 35 -5.98 5.88 -22.84
N THR A 36 -6.18 7.05 -22.25
CA THR A 36 -5.06 7.84 -21.76
C THR A 36 -4.20 6.91 -20.93
N VAL A 37 -2.94 6.70 -21.31
CA VAL A 37 -2.03 5.80 -20.59
C VAL A 37 -1.81 6.39 -19.20
N THR A 38 -2.59 5.94 -18.22
CA THR A 38 -2.38 6.28 -16.81
C THR A 38 -1.27 5.37 -16.29
N THR A 39 -0.13 5.97 -15.96
CA THR A 39 0.97 5.31 -15.27
C THR A 39 0.64 5.19 -13.77
N LEU A 40 1.31 4.27 -13.08
CA LEU A 40 1.23 4.22 -11.62
C LEU A 40 2.05 5.34 -10.99
N ASP A 41 1.55 5.88 -9.88
CA ASP A 41 2.27 6.81 -9.03
C ASP A 41 3.24 6.04 -8.15
N TRP A 42 4.42 5.79 -8.71
CA TRP A 42 5.51 5.10 -8.03
C TRP A 42 6.18 6.04 -7.02
N VAL A 43 6.01 5.75 -5.73
CA VAL A 43 6.86 6.34 -4.69
C VAL A 43 8.27 5.79 -4.80
N ILE A 44 8.41 4.46 -4.84
CA ILE A 44 9.70 3.80 -5.12
C ILE A 44 9.54 3.11 -6.47
N PRO A 45 10.27 3.54 -7.53
CA PRO A 45 10.13 3.01 -8.88
C PRO A 45 10.15 1.47 -8.93
N GLY A 46 9.10 0.89 -9.51
CA GLY A 46 8.95 -0.55 -9.68
C GLY A 46 8.78 -1.35 -8.38
N LYS A 47 8.64 -0.70 -7.22
CA LYS A 47 8.57 -1.38 -5.92
C LYS A 47 7.38 -0.96 -5.05
N VAL A 48 7.14 0.35 -4.89
CA VAL A 48 6.03 0.86 -4.06
C VAL A 48 5.28 1.92 -4.85
N ALA A 49 4.05 1.61 -5.22
CA ALA A 49 3.10 2.55 -5.81
C ALA A 49 1.96 2.84 -4.82
N LEU A 50 1.30 3.98 -4.98
CA LEU A 50 0.10 4.29 -4.20
C LEU A 50 -0.99 4.99 -5.01
N GLY A 51 -2.20 5.02 -4.46
CA GLY A 51 -3.30 5.78 -5.02
C GLY A 51 -4.65 5.52 -4.34
N GLY A 52 -5.73 5.75 -5.08
CA GLY A 52 -7.11 5.50 -4.64
C GLY A 52 -7.59 4.08 -4.91
N LEU A 53 -8.88 3.84 -4.63
CA LEU A 53 -9.53 2.55 -4.81
C LEU A 53 -9.39 2.07 -6.27
N PRO A 54 -8.79 0.89 -6.52
CA PRO A 54 -8.64 0.35 -7.86
C PRO A 54 -9.97 0.23 -8.61
N GLN A 55 -9.92 0.56 -9.89
CA GLN A 55 -10.97 0.37 -10.88
C GLN A 55 -10.68 -0.87 -11.75
N PRO A 56 -11.67 -1.42 -12.47
CA PRO A 56 -11.47 -2.66 -13.24
C PRO A 56 -10.32 -2.60 -14.26
N ASP A 57 -10.09 -1.45 -14.89
CA ASP A 57 -9.00 -1.21 -15.83
C ASP A 57 -7.61 -1.23 -15.17
N ASN A 58 -7.53 -1.05 -13.84
CA ASN A 58 -6.28 -1.16 -13.11
C ASN A 58 -5.75 -2.60 -13.03
N ILE A 59 -6.57 -3.64 -13.30
CA ILE A 59 -6.09 -5.03 -13.32
C ILE A 59 -4.99 -5.22 -14.38
N ASP A 60 -5.24 -4.72 -15.60
CA ASP A 60 -4.29 -4.83 -16.70
C ASP A 60 -3.06 -3.94 -16.46
N LEU A 61 -3.28 -2.73 -15.92
CA LEU A 61 -2.20 -1.82 -15.53
C LEU A 61 -1.28 -2.48 -14.49
N PHE A 62 -1.83 -2.96 -13.38
CA PHE A 62 -1.07 -3.58 -12.30
C PHE A 62 -0.31 -4.83 -12.78
N SER A 63 -0.91 -5.60 -13.69
CA SER A 63 -0.26 -6.77 -14.29
C SER A 63 0.94 -6.36 -15.15
N ARG A 64 0.78 -5.34 -16.00
CA ARG A 64 1.86 -4.79 -16.85
C ARG A 64 2.99 -4.21 -16.02
N GLU A 65 2.65 -3.50 -14.96
CA GLU A 65 3.59 -2.85 -14.03
C GLU A 65 4.16 -3.83 -12.97
N ASN A 66 3.84 -5.12 -13.08
CA ASN A 66 4.35 -6.20 -12.25
C ASN A 66 4.01 -6.06 -10.74
N ILE A 67 2.91 -5.40 -10.40
CA ILE A 67 2.35 -5.40 -9.04
C ILE A 67 2.03 -6.84 -8.64
N LYS A 68 2.38 -7.20 -7.41
CA LYS A 68 2.12 -8.52 -6.80
C LYS A 68 1.16 -8.43 -5.64
N VAL A 69 1.22 -7.34 -4.89
CA VAL A 69 0.45 -7.13 -3.67
C VAL A 69 -0.40 -5.87 -3.79
N VAL A 70 -1.67 -5.95 -3.42
CA VAL A 70 -2.57 -4.80 -3.29
C VAL A 70 -2.93 -4.67 -1.82
N LEU A 71 -2.49 -3.59 -1.18
CA LEU A 71 -2.81 -3.28 0.21
C LEU A 71 -3.92 -2.25 0.28
N SER A 72 -5.11 -2.70 0.70
CA SER A 72 -6.28 -1.86 0.98
C SER A 72 -6.24 -1.33 2.41
N LEU A 73 -6.27 -0.01 2.56
CA LEU A 73 -6.42 0.69 3.84
C LEU A 73 -7.89 1.01 4.18
N CYS A 74 -8.81 0.67 3.28
CA CYS A 74 -10.24 0.89 3.44
C CYS A 74 -10.91 -0.15 4.34
N ALA A 75 -11.89 0.28 5.12
CA ALA A 75 -12.93 -0.58 5.68
C ALA A 75 -13.79 -1.18 4.55
N PRO A 76 -14.42 -2.36 4.76
CA PRO A 76 -15.30 -2.96 3.76
C PRO A 76 -16.44 -2.04 3.30
N ALA A 77 -16.98 -1.20 4.20
CA ALA A 77 -18.06 -0.28 3.89
C ALA A 77 -17.66 0.91 3.00
N GLU A 78 -16.37 1.22 2.89
CA GLU A 78 -15.89 2.34 2.06
C GLU A 78 -15.71 1.94 0.59
N GLY A 79 -15.45 0.66 0.31
CA GLY A 79 -15.15 0.20 -1.03
C GLY A 79 -14.72 -1.26 -1.13
N THR A 80 -15.17 -1.87 -2.23
CA THR A 80 -14.82 -3.25 -2.61
C THR A 80 -13.87 -3.21 -3.81
N LEU A 81 -12.91 -4.12 -3.83
CA LEU A 81 -12.01 -4.26 -4.97
C LEU A 81 -12.81 -4.79 -6.20
N PRO A 82 -12.43 -4.40 -7.42
CA PRO A 82 -13.04 -4.94 -8.63
C PRO A 82 -12.99 -6.47 -8.69
N VAL A 83 -14.00 -7.07 -9.34
CA VAL A 83 -13.99 -8.49 -9.67
C VAL A 83 -12.73 -8.80 -10.50
N GLY A 84 -12.02 -9.88 -10.19
CA GLY A 84 -10.74 -10.21 -10.83
C GLY A 84 -9.52 -9.80 -10.01
N MET A 85 -9.62 -8.81 -9.11
CA MET A 85 -8.46 -8.28 -8.39
C MET A 85 -7.84 -9.32 -7.44
N GLU A 86 -8.66 -10.01 -6.64
CA GLU A 86 -8.19 -11.06 -5.72
C GLU A 86 -7.72 -12.33 -6.44
N GLN A 87 -8.12 -12.52 -7.71
CA GLN A 87 -7.64 -13.63 -8.53
C GLN A 87 -6.29 -13.31 -9.18
N ALA A 88 -6.05 -12.04 -9.52
CA ALA A 88 -4.83 -11.59 -10.19
C ALA A 88 -3.70 -11.20 -9.23
N PHE A 89 -4.04 -10.68 -8.04
CA PHE A 89 -3.08 -10.14 -7.08
C PHE A 89 -3.30 -10.67 -5.67
N TYR A 90 -2.25 -10.59 -4.86
CA TYR A 90 -2.40 -10.86 -3.44
C TYR A 90 -2.97 -9.64 -2.72
N CYS A 91 -4.24 -9.71 -2.36
CA CYS A 91 -4.95 -8.61 -1.72
C CYS A 91 -4.87 -8.72 -0.19
N VAL A 92 -4.39 -7.67 0.47
CA VAL A 92 -4.36 -7.52 1.92
C VAL A 92 -5.24 -6.36 2.31
N ARG A 93 -6.02 -6.49 3.38
CA ARG A 93 -6.79 -5.38 3.94
C ARG A 93 -6.38 -5.08 5.37
N LEU A 94 -6.01 -3.84 5.63
CA LEU A 94 -5.73 -3.27 6.95
C LEU A 94 -6.49 -1.96 7.10
N THR A 95 -7.67 -2.00 7.70
CA THR A 95 -8.50 -0.81 7.87
C THR A 95 -7.81 0.26 8.72
N LEU A 96 -7.63 1.45 8.15
CA LEU A 96 -7.16 2.66 8.83
C LEU A 96 -8.24 3.75 8.74
N PRO A 97 -8.46 4.53 9.81
CA PRO A 97 -9.32 5.71 9.75
C PRO A 97 -8.62 6.85 8.99
N ASP A 98 -9.38 7.60 8.19
CA ASP A 98 -9.01 8.92 7.71
C ASP A 98 -9.66 10.03 8.55
N SER A 99 -9.55 11.29 8.12
CA SER A 99 -10.12 12.45 8.81
C SER A 99 -11.65 12.44 8.92
N HIS A 100 -12.36 11.58 8.17
CA HIS A 100 -13.82 11.47 8.23
C HIS A 100 -14.32 10.48 9.30
N TYR A 101 -13.41 9.75 9.95
CA TYR A 101 -13.76 8.87 11.07
C TYR A 101 -13.87 9.66 12.39
N SER A 102 -14.72 9.17 13.30
CA SER A 102 -14.85 9.73 14.65
C SER A 102 -13.69 9.39 15.60
N TYR A 103 -12.68 8.65 15.12
CA TYR A 103 -11.53 8.21 15.91
C TYR A 103 -10.25 8.27 15.09
N GLU A 104 -9.11 8.46 15.76
CA GLU A 104 -7.80 8.62 15.12
C GLU A 104 -7.11 7.29 14.76
N MET A 105 -6.16 7.37 13.83
CA MET A 105 -5.25 6.27 13.52
C MET A 105 -4.31 6.02 14.70
N SER A 106 -4.17 4.76 15.13
CA SER A 106 -3.25 4.39 16.21
C SER A 106 -1.86 4.02 15.69
N VAL A 107 -0.84 4.12 16.55
CA VAL A 107 0.55 3.77 16.22
C VAL A 107 0.66 2.30 15.81
N GLU A 108 -0.06 1.40 16.49
CA GLU A 108 -0.03 -0.04 16.20
C GLU A 108 -0.64 -0.35 14.83
N ARG A 109 -1.68 0.38 14.43
CA ARG A 109 -2.33 0.22 13.13
C ARG A 109 -1.44 0.76 12.00
N LEU A 110 -0.84 1.94 12.19
CA LEU A 110 0.14 2.49 11.25
C LEU A 110 1.35 1.55 11.10
N SER A 111 1.91 1.10 12.22
CA SER A 111 3.07 0.19 12.25
C SER A 111 2.81 -1.08 11.44
N LYS A 112 1.65 -1.72 11.61
CA LYS A 112 1.26 -2.91 10.82
C LYS A 112 1.21 -2.65 9.32
N ALA A 113 0.71 -1.49 8.90
CA ALA A 113 0.64 -1.16 7.47
C ALA A 113 2.04 -0.90 6.90
N VAL A 114 2.89 -0.20 7.66
CA VAL A 114 4.30 0.04 7.30
C VAL A 114 5.09 -1.28 7.22
N ASP A 115 4.86 -2.21 8.14
CA ASP A 115 5.49 -3.54 8.14
C ASP A 115 5.11 -4.36 6.90
N VAL A 116 3.88 -4.25 6.41
CA VAL A 116 3.48 -4.93 5.16
C VAL A 116 4.29 -4.41 3.98
N ILE A 117 4.49 -3.09 3.87
CA ILE A 117 5.36 -2.53 2.81
C ILE A 117 6.79 -3.06 2.97
N HIS A 118 7.34 -3.04 4.18
CA HIS A 118 8.70 -3.53 4.44
C HIS A 118 8.88 -5.02 4.10
N GLN A 119 7.89 -5.86 4.43
CA GLN A 119 7.90 -7.28 4.09
C GLN A 119 7.82 -7.52 2.58
N CYS A 120 7.05 -6.71 1.84
CA CYS A 120 6.98 -6.80 0.38
C CYS A 120 8.32 -6.38 -0.25
N MET A 121 8.90 -5.30 0.25
CA MET A 121 10.19 -4.75 -0.21
C MET A 121 11.34 -5.74 0.00
N SER A 122 11.45 -6.36 1.18
CA SER A 122 12.50 -7.36 1.48
C SER A 122 12.40 -8.64 0.64
N ARG A 123 11.26 -8.86 -0.02
CA ARG A 123 10.98 -10.04 -0.87
C ARG A 123 10.89 -9.70 -2.35
N ASN A 124 11.20 -8.45 -2.73
CA ASN A 124 11.09 -7.94 -4.09
C ASN A 124 9.70 -8.18 -4.70
N LEU A 125 8.65 -7.91 -3.91
CA LEU A 125 7.24 -7.98 -4.32
C LEU A 125 6.71 -6.55 -4.49
N PRO A 126 6.58 -6.03 -5.72
CA PRO A 126 6.03 -4.71 -5.93
C PRO A 126 4.60 -4.60 -5.39
N ILE A 127 4.34 -3.54 -4.65
CA ILE A 127 3.10 -3.34 -3.89
C ILE A 127 2.40 -2.05 -4.33
N TYR A 128 1.08 -2.13 -4.48
CA TYR A 128 0.20 -0.97 -4.61
C TYR A 128 -0.55 -0.75 -3.29
N VAL A 129 -0.34 0.41 -2.66
CA VAL A 129 -0.96 0.80 -1.39
C VAL A 129 -2.07 1.79 -1.65
N HIS A 130 -3.30 1.48 -1.24
CA HIS A 130 -4.42 2.36 -1.53
C HIS A 130 -5.32 2.64 -0.34
N CYS A 131 -5.96 3.79 -0.38
CA CYS A 131 -7.15 4.09 0.41
C CYS A 131 -8.32 4.38 -0.54
N LEU A 132 -9.32 5.15 -0.10
CA LEU A 132 -10.47 5.47 -0.94
C LEU A 132 -10.08 6.46 -2.05
N ALA A 133 -9.63 7.65 -1.66
CA ALA A 133 -9.31 8.74 -2.58
C ALA A 133 -7.82 8.84 -2.97
N GLY A 134 -6.93 8.14 -2.28
CA GLY A 134 -5.48 8.27 -2.46
C GLY A 134 -4.84 9.48 -1.78
N ILE A 135 -5.61 10.28 -1.05
CA ILE A 135 -5.17 11.60 -0.54
C ILE A 135 -4.48 11.51 0.83
N GLU A 136 -5.05 10.74 1.76
CA GLU A 136 -4.68 10.78 3.17
C GLU A 136 -3.93 9.52 3.64
N ARG A 137 -4.65 8.41 3.81
CA ARG A 137 -4.14 7.17 4.44
C ARG A 137 -2.99 6.52 3.69
N SER A 138 -3.13 6.29 2.37
CA SER A 138 -2.07 5.66 1.58
C SER A 138 -0.79 6.50 1.57
N PRO A 139 -0.84 7.82 1.32
CA PRO A 139 0.33 8.67 1.52
C PRO A 139 0.90 8.63 2.94
N THR A 140 0.07 8.66 3.99
CA THR A 140 0.54 8.61 5.39
C THR A 140 1.36 7.36 5.66
N VAL A 141 0.90 6.19 5.21
CA VAL A 141 1.63 4.93 5.37
C VAL A 141 2.94 4.94 4.58
N CYS A 142 2.94 5.44 3.35
CA CYS A 142 4.15 5.57 2.53
C CYS A 142 5.16 6.55 3.14
N ILE A 143 4.71 7.69 3.67
CA ILE A 143 5.56 8.66 4.38
C ILE A 143 6.21 8.00 5.59
N ALA A 144 5.43 7.31 6.43
CA ALA A 144 5.96 6.59 7.60
C ALA A 144 7.00 5.52 7.22
N TYR A 145 6.75 4.79 6.12
CA TYR A 145 7.69 3.80 5.59
C TYR A 145 9.00 4.44 5.14
N LEU A 146 8.96 5.53 4.37
CA LEU A 146 10.16 6.25 3.93
C LEU A 146 10.97 6.76 5.11
N CYS A 147 10.30 7.35 6.11
CA CYS A 147 10.98 7.83 7.31
C CYS A 147 11.68 6.68 8.05
N ARG A 148 10.95 5.57 8.29
CA ARG A 148 11.48 4.47 9.09
C ARG A 148 12.58 3.68 8.38
N PHE A 149 12.39 3.35 7.11
CA PHE A 149 13.21 2.36 6.41
C PHE A 149 14.08 2.94 5.30
N GLN A 150 13.82 4.17 4.85
CA GLN A 150 14.67 4.87 3.88
C GLN A 150 15.43 6.04 4.52
N GLY A 151 15.22 6.33 5.81
CA GLY A 151 15.99 7.32 6.57
C GLY A 151 15.69 8.77 6.19
N LEU A 152 14.57 9.03 5.51
CA LEU A 152 14.15 10.40 5.18
C LEU A 152 13.63 11.11 6.44
N GLU A 153 13.94 12.40 6.57
CA GLU A 153 13.24 13.24 7.53
C GLU A 153 11.75 13.38 7.15
N LEU A 154 10.90 13.65 8.13
CA LEU A 154 9.45 13.65 7.92
C LEU A 154 9.01 14.60 6.79
N TRP A 155 9.60 15.80 6.74
CA TRP A 155 9.29 16.78 5.70
C TRP A 155 9.77 16.32 4.32
N GLU A 156 10.94 15.69 4.24
CA GLU A 156 11.48 15.14 2.99
C GLU A 156 10.58 14.01 2.47
N ALA A 157 10.12 13.13 3.36
CA ALA A 157 9.22 12.04 3.01
C ALA A 157 7.87 12.55 2.50
N ILE A 158 7.31 13.60 3.12
CA ILE A 158 6.07 14.26 2.65
C ILE A 158 6.27 14.80 1.24
N ASP A 159 7.32 15.60 1.02
CA ASP A 159 7.62 16.20 -0.28
C ASP A 159 7.93 15.14 -1.36
N PHE A 160 8.64 14.08 -0.97
CA PHE A 160 8.94 12.97 -1.85
C PHE A 160 7.66 12.25 -2.32
N VAL A 161 6.76 11.93 -1.39
CA VAL A 161 5.48 11.29 -1.74
C VAL A 161 4.59 12.24 -2.53
N LYS A 162 4.56 13.54 -2.22
CA LYS A 162 3.77 14.53 -2.96
C LYS A 162 4.26 14.74 -4.40
N ARG A 163 5.57 14.63 -4.64
CA ARG A 163 6.12 14.65 -6.02
C ARG A 163 5.72 13.41 -6.82
N ALA A 164 5.68 12.24 -6.18
CA ALA A 164 5.24 11.00 -6.82
C ALA A 164 3.72 10.93 -7.00
N HIS A 165 2.96 11.46 -6.04
CA HIS A 165 1.50 11.45 -6.00
C HIS A 165 0.97 12.84 -5.57
N PRO A 166 0.77 13.78 -6.50
CA PRO A 166 0.37 15.16 -6.21
C PRO A 166 -0.87 15.35 -5.30
N PRO A 167 -1.91 14.47 -5.35
CA PRO A 167 -3.06 14.57 -4.45
C PRO A 167 -2.74 14.35 -2.96
N THR A 168 -1.51 13.96 -2.61
CA THR A 168 -1.08 13.74 -1.23
C THR A 168 -1.38 14.93 -0.33
N CYS A 169 -2.26 14.72 0.64
CA CYS A 169 -2.62 15.70 1.64
C CYS A 169 -3.06 15.03 2.96
N PRO A 170 -2.14 14.41 3.73
CA PRO A 170 -2.46 13.86 5.04
C PRO A 170 -2.95 14.94 6.01
N SER A 171 -3.87 14.58 6.91
CA SER A 171 -4.34 15.49 7.95
C SER A 171 -3.27 15.79 9.01
N ALA A 172 -3.44 16.88 9.76
CA ALA A 172 -2.50 17.21 10.85
C ALA A 172 -2.40 16.08 11.89
N ALA A 173 -3.52 15.42 12.21
CA ALA A 173 -3.54 14.26 13.09
C ALA A 173 -2.76 13.06 12.51
N GLN A 174 -2.83 12.85 11.19
CA GLN A 174 -2.05 11.82 10.49
C GLN A 174 -0.55 12.14 10.51
N ILE A 175 -0.15 13.40 10.32
CA ILE A 175 1.26 13.78 10.47
C ILE A 175 1.74 13.57 11.91
N GLN A 176 0.90 13.88 12.90
CA GLN A 176 1.23 13.66 14.31
C GLN A 176 1.37 12.17 14.66
N ILE A 177 0.54 11.29 14.08
CA ILE A 177 0.70 9.84 14.33
C ILE A 177 2.00 9.31 13.73
N VAL A 178 2.46 9.82 12.58
CA VAL A 178 3.77 9.45 12.02
C VAL A 178 4.89 9.86 12.98
N ARG A 179 4.86 11.09 13.51
CA ARG A 179 5.84 11.54 14.53
C ARG A 179 5.86 10.62 15.75
N ARG A 180 4.68 10.32 16.30
CA ARG A 180 4.54 9.39 17.43
C ARG A 180 5.13 8.02 17.10
N TYR A 181 4.78 7.45 15.94
CA TYR A 181 5.32 6.18 15.47
C TYR A 181 6.85 6.18 15.41
N LEU A 182 7.46 7.21 14.82
CA LEU A 182 8.92 7.33 14.70
C LEU A 182 9.61 7.43 16.06
N SER A 183 9.01 8.11 17.05
CA SER A 183 9.53 8.13 18.41
C SER A 183 9.50 6.76 19.10
N HIS A 184 8.44 5.97 18.90
CA HIS A 184 8.31 4.64 19.53
C HIS A 184 9.33 3.64 18.97
N VAL A 185 9.54 3.65 17.65
CA VAL A 185 10.48 2.72 17.00
C VAL A 185 11.95 3.03 17.29
N ASN A 186 12.28 4.30 17.54
CA ASN A 186 13.64 4.71 17.93
C ASN A 186 13.98 4.30 19.37
N GLN A 187 12.99 4.22 20.26
CA GLN A 187 13.18 3.72 21.63
C GLN A 187 13.31 2.19 21.70
N SER A 188 12.70 1.49 20.73
CA SER A 188 12.68 0.01 20.68
C SER A 188 13.92 -0.60 20.00
N GLY A 189 14.76 0.22 19.35
CA GLY A 189 15.95 -0.22 18.61
C GLY A 189 17.28 -0.06 19.37
N SER A 190 17.23 0.33 20.65
CA SER A 190 18.39 0.59 21.51
C SER A 190 18.55 -0.46 22.62
N ALA A 191 17.95 -1.65 22.46
CA ALA A 191 18.03 -2.77 23.41
C ALA A 191 18.63 -4.01 22.76
#